data_AF-A0A8T7EKN3-F1
#
_entry.id   AF-A0A8T7EKN3-F1
#
_cell.length_a   1.000
_cell.length_b   1.000
_cell.length_c   1.000
_cell.angle_alpha   90.00
_cell.angle_beta   90.00
_cell.angle_gamma   90.00
#
_symmetry.space_group_name_H-M   'P 1'
#
loop_
_entity.id
_entity.type
_entity.pdbx_description
1 polymer ?
#
loop_
_entity_poly.entity_id
_entity_poly.type
_entity_poly.pdbx_seq_one_letter_code
_entity_poly.pdbx_strand_id
1 'polypeptide(L)'
;MPITYATYLIGTLALAGLYPFAGFWSKDEIPADGWVAAIQDGKFAGFVALGLFVAAALTAFYMWRQIEMVFHGSPRTEAAEQASESVWSMTVPLVILAVLSLLGGFLNIPSGIGLFSFGLQGVFGEHTLSTWLEYSVVHLHVGAFQPLIAIVSLVLAVAAIILANRIYGSNKAINSEGLDPLEANPASRPIFALSNARLYWDEIYGRLFITPFNRTAAFLANVVDMAFLHDYFHDSVITKGFNGIGRLLSHPIDLGIIDGAVNGIGRLTRWISGGLRRTQAGYVRVYAVALLIGVVAVIVFMLLPVLQG
;
A
#
# COMPACT_ATOMS: atom_id res chain seq x y z
N MET A 1 10.24 -28.44 22.23
CA MET A 1 9.41 -28.64 21.03
C MET A 1 10.16 -29.49 19.97
N PRO A 2 10.19 -30.83 20.11
CA PRO A 2 10.91 -31.73 19.19
C PRO A 2 10.38 -31.77 17.73
N ILE A 3 9.07 -31.75 17.50
CA ILE A 3 8.47 -31.82 16.15
C ILE A 3 8.69 -30.50 15.42
N THR A 4 8.43 -29.38 16.09
CA THR A 4 8.69 -28.05 15.53
C THR A 4 10.18 -27.87 15.22
N TYR A 5 11.08 -28.35 16.09
CA TYR A 5 12.52 -28.35 15.84
C TYR A 5 12.89 -29.21 14.62
N ALA A 6 12.43 -30.45 14.54
CA ALA A 6 12.78 -31.35 13.44
C ALA A 6 12.28 -30.83 12.09
N THR A 7 11.04 -30.33 12.02
CA THR A 7 10.48 -29.74 10.80
C THR A 7 11.23 -28.48 10.38
N TYR A 8 11.58 -27.60 11.33
CA TYR A 8 12.39 -26.42 11.07
C TYR A 8 13.82 -26.75 10.62
N LEU A 9 14.44 -27.78 11.22
CA LEU A 9 15.77 -28.26 10.85
C LEU A 9 15.77 -28.82 9.42
N ILE A 10 14.79 -29.65 9.07
CA ILE A 10 14.66 -30.19 7.71
C ILE A 10 14.51 -29.04 6.70
N GLY A 11 13.63 -28.08 6.98
CA GLY A 11 13.45 -26.90 6.12
C GLY A 11 14.72 -26.05 6.00
N THR A 12 15.47 -25.90 7.10
CA THR A 12 16.75 -25.19 7.11
C THR A 12 17.81 -25.88 6.27
N LEU A 13 17.96 -27.20 6.41
CA LEU A 13 18.92 -27.98 5.63
C LEU A 13 18.56 -27.99 4.14
N ALA A 14 17.27 -28.04 3.81
CA ALA A 14 16.78 -27.88 2.46
C ALA A 14 17.13 -26.48 1.90
N LEU A 15 16.79 -25.39 2.61
CA LEU A 15 17.06 -24.02 2.16
C LEU A 15 18.56 -23.69 2.04
N ALA A 16 19.38 -24.29 2.92
CA ALA A 16 20.84 -24.19 2.87
C ALA A 16 21.45 -24.97 1.69
N GLY A 17 20.67 -25.81 0.99
CA GLY A 17 21.10 -26.57 -0.17
C GLY A 17 21.96 -27.78 0.17
N LEU A 18 21.75 -28.41 1.33
CA LEU A 18 22.51 -29.61 1.70
C LEU A 18 21.94 -30.85 1.01
N TYR A 19 22.83 -31.71 0.54
CA TYR A 19 22.46 -33.05 0.11
C TYR A 19 22.00 -33.89 1.32
N PRO A 20 20.91 -34.68 1.23
CA PRO A 20 20.11 -35.00 0.04
C PRO A 20 18.80 -34.19 -0.12
N PHE A 21 18.65 -33.05 0.55
CA PHE A 21 17.39 -32.29 0.59
C PHE A 21 17.04 -31.59 -0.73
N ALA A 22 15.77 -31.22 -0.92
CA ALA A 22 15.26 -30.67 -2.17
C ALA A 22 15.99 -29.43 -2.69
N GLY A 23 16.49 -28.58 -1.79
CA GLY A 23 17.20 -27.37 -2.19
C GLY A 23 18.58 -27.61 -2.80
N PHE A 24 19.22 -28.76 -2.57
CA PHE A 24 20.47 -29.11 -3.29
C PHE A 24 20.20 -29.18 -4.81
N TRP A 25 19.17 -29.94 -5.18
CA TRP A 25 18.79 -30.16 -6.57
C TRP A 25 18.28 -28.89 -7.27
N SER A 26 17.61 -28.00 -6.55
CA SER A 26 17.02 -26.79 -7.14
C SER A 26 17.92 -25.56 -7.08
N LYS A 27 18.87 -25.49 -6.13
CA LYS A 27 19.74 -24.32 -5.95
C LYS A 27 21.07 -24.44 -6.69
N ASP A 28 21.59 -25.65 -6.92
CA ASP A 28 22.87 -25.84 -7.62
C ASP A 28 22.80 -25.57 -9.14
N GLU A 29 21.61 -25.64 -9.74
CA GLU A 29 21.40 -25.34 -11.16
C GLU A 29 21.72 -23.86 -11.48
N ILE A 30 21.36 -22.93 -10.58
CA ILE A 30 21.49 -21.48 -10.85
C ILE A 30 22.97 -21.01 -10.88
N PRO A 31 23.83 -21.34 -9.88
CA PRO A 31 25.25 -21.04 -9.97
C PRO A 31 25.95 -21.82 -11.09
N ALA A 32 25.48 -23.04 -11.42
CA ALA A 32 26.05 -23.82 -12.52
C ALA A 32 25.84 -23.15 -13.88
N ASP A 33 24.62 -22.71 -14.18
CA ASP A 33 24.34 -21.95 -15.41
C ASP A 33 25.08 -20.61 -15.44
N GLY A 34 25.13 -19.92 -14.29
CA GLY A 34 25.90 -18.69 -14.14
C GLY A 34 27.39 -18.87 -14.40
N TRP A 35 27.97 -20.00 -13.95
CA TRP A 35 29.39 -20.34 -14.16
C TRP A 35 29.72 -20.63 -15.62
N VAL A 36 28.84 -21.34 -16.32
CA VAL A 36 28.96 -21.57 -17.78
C VAL A 36 28.95 -20.24 -18.52
N ALA A 37 27.98 -19.37 -18.23
CA ALA A 37 27.91 -18.03 -18.81
C ALA A 37 29.11 -17.14 -18.44
N ALA A 38 29.72 -17.36 -17.27
CA ALA A 38 30.89 -16.63 -16.80
C ALA A 38 32.14 -16.88 -17.64
N ILE A 39 32.55 -18.14 -17.63
CA ILE A 39 33.92 -18.56 -17.95
C ILE A 39 34.00 -19.03 -19.39
N GLN A 40 32.91 -19.61 -19.91
CA GLN A 40 32.88 -20.06 -21.31
C GLN A 40 32.49 -18.91 -22.24
N ASP A 41 31.51 -18.09 -21.86
CA ASP A 41 30.98 -17.03 -22.74
C ASP A 41 31.56 -15.63 -22.44
N GLY A 42 32.30 -15.45 -21.34
CA GLY A 42 32.86 -14.16 -20.94
C GLY A 42 31.79 -13.10 -20.57
N LYS A 43 30.57 -13.53 -20.24
CA LYS A 43 29.44 -12.61 -19.95
C LYS A 43 29.50 -12.14 -18.51
N PHE A 44 29.09 -10.89 -18.28
CA PHE A 44 28.95 -10.29 -16.94
C PHE A 44 28.10 -11.14 -15.97
N ALA A 45 27.17 -11.95 -16.51
CA ALA A 45 26.40 -12.96 -15.77
C ALA A 45 27.26 -13.86 -14.88
N GLY A 46 28.54 -14.05 -15.22
CA GLY A 46 29.47 -14.82 -14.41
C GLY A 46 29.87 -14.24 -13.07
N PHE A 47 29.98 -12.92 -12.98
CA PHE A 47 30.23 -12.26 -11.70
C PHE A 47 29.03 -12.39 -10.76
N VAL A 48 27.82 -12.51 -11.33
CA VAL A 48 26.60 -12.80 -10.56
C VAL A 48 26.68 -14.21 -9.95
N ALA A 49 27.23 -15.20 -10.65
CA ALA A 49 27.41 -16.56 -10.13
C ALA A 49 28.28 -16.59 -8.87
N LEU A 50 29.38 -15.82 -8.84
CA LEU A 50 30.22 -15.69 -7.63
C LEU A 50 29.44 -15.08 -6.46
N GLY A 51 28.64 -14.05 -6.72
CA GLY A 51 27.73 -13.46 -5.72
C GLY A 51 26.69 -14.46 -5.21
N LEU A 52 26.19 -15.36 -6.07
CA LEU A 52 25.23 -16.39 -5.70
C LEU A 52 25.84 -17.46 -4.79
N PHE A 53 27.10 -17.86 -4.99
CA PHE A 53 27.79 -18.75 -4.05
C PHE A 53 27.94 -18.11 -2.67
N VAL A 54 28.33 -16.84 -2.62
CA VAL A 54 28.42 -16.09 -1.35
C VAL A 54 27.04 -15.98 -0.69
N ALA A 55 25.99 -15.68 -1.47
CA ALA A 55 24.62 -15.64 -0.97
C ALA A 55 24.15 -17.00 -0.43
N ALA A 56 24.52 -18.11 -1.09
CA ALA A 56 24.22 -19.46 -0.63
C ALA A 56 24.93 -19.77 0.70
N ALA A 57 26.20 -19.40 0.83
CA ALA A 57 26.97 -19.53 2.07
C ALA A 57 26.34 -18.71 3.21
N LEU A 58 26.00 -17.44 2.95
CA LEU A 58 25.32 -16.58 3.90
C LEU A 58 23.96 -17.15 4.30
N THR A 59 23.25 -17.80 3.36
CA THR A 59 21.99 -18.50 3.64
C THR A 59 22.17 -19.61 4.66
N ALA A 60 23.14 -20.50 4.43
CA ALA A 60 23.46 -21.56 5.36
C ALA A 60 23.89 -20.98 6.72
N PHE A 61 24.70 -19.91 6.72
CA PHE A 61 25.14 -19.24 7.94
C PHE A 61 23.99 -18.65 8.76
N TYR A 62 23.12 -17.82 8.17
CA TYR A 62 22.06 -17.14 8.93
C TYR A 62 20.97 -18.12 9.39
N MET A 63 20.65 -19.14 8.60
CA MET A 63 19.67 -20.15 8.98
C MET A 63 20.17 -21.02 10.14
N TRP A 64 21.44 -21.43 10.10
CA TRP A 64 22.04 -22.16 11.21
C TRP A 64 22.17 -21.30 12.46
N ARG A 65 22.56 -20.02 12.31
CA ARG A 65 22.54 -19.04 13.40
C ARG A 65 21.15 -18.98 14.06
N GLN A 66 20.07 -18.98 13.28
CA GLN A 66 18.71 -18.99 13.84
C GLN A 66 18.39 -20.26 14.62
N ILE A 67 18.81 -21.44 14.14
CA ILE A 67 18.64 -22.71 14.89
C ILE A 67 19.35 -22.63 16.24
N GLU A 68 20.62 -22.23 16.26
CA GLU A 68 21.41 -22.14 17.49
C GLU A 68 20.78 -21.15 18.48
N MET A 69 20.33 -19.98 17.99
CA MET A 69 19.75 -18.95 18.85
C MET A 69 18.36 -19.30 19.40
N VAL A 70 17.54 -20.03 18.63
CA VAL A 70 16.14 -20.32 18.99
C VAL A 70 15.99 -21.63 19.74
N PHE A 71 16.68 -22.69 19.31
CA PHE A 71 16.45 -24.05 19.84
C PHE A 71 17.57 -24.58 20.73
N HIS A 72 18.83 -24.16 20.52
CA HIS A 72 19.96 -24.62 21.33
C HIS A 72 20.42 -23.59 22.37
N GLY A 73 19.89 -22.37 22.32
CA GLY A 73 20.17 -21.29 23.27
C GLY A 73 19.29 -21.35 24.52
N SER A 74 19.65 -20.56 25.53
CA SER A 74 18.82 -20.38 26.73
C SER A 74 17.59 -19.52 26.43
N PRO A 75 16.42 -19.84 27.02
CA PRO A 75 15.23 -19.00 26.93
C PRO A 75 15.53 -17.56 27.38
N ARG A 76 15.07 -16.58 26.58
CA ARG A 76 15.31 -15.15 26.85
C ARG A 76 14.09 -14.44 27.45
N THR A 77 12.93 -15.09 27.41
CA THR A 77 11.66 -14.60 27.91
C THR A 77 10.92 -15.73 28.61
N GLU A 78 10.09 -15.40 29.59
CA GLU A 78 9.25 -16.37 30.30
C GLU A 78 8.34 -17.15 29.34
N ALA A 79 7.84 -16.47 28.31
CA ALA A 79 7.04 -17.09 27.24
C ALA A 79 7.83 -18.14 26.43
N ALA A 80 9.14 -17.93 26.22
CA ALA A 80 9.98 -18.91 25.53
C ALA A 80 10.28 -20.13 26.41
N GLU A 81 10.38 -19.94 27.73
CA GLU A 81 10.60 -21.03 28.68
C GLU A 81 9.37 -21.94 28.82
N GLN A 82 8.17 -21.36 28.74
CA GLN A 82 6.90 -22.09 28.80
C GLN A 82 6.41 -22.59 27.43
N ALA A 83 7.19 -22.41 26.36
CA ALA A 83 6.77 -22.77 25.01
C ALA A 83 6.59 -24.29 24.83
N SER A 84 5.36 -24.71 24.54
CA SER A 84 4.99 -26.09 24.22
C SER A 84 4.81 -26.32 22.72
N GLU A 85 4.70 -27.58 22.31
CA GLU A 85 4.39 -27.91 20.92
C GLU A 85 3.06 -27.31 20.45
N SER A 86 2.98 -27.05 19.14
CA SER A 86 1.77 -26.57 18.50
C SER A 86 0.71 -27.67 18.40
N VAL A 87 -0.56 -27.27 18.30
CA VAL A 87 -1.68 -28.20 18.08
C VAL A 87 -1.55 -28.95 16.76
N TRP A 88 -2.18 -30.13 16.70
CA TRP A 88 -2.13 -31.05 15.56
C TRP A 88 -2.53 -30.42 14.21
N SER A 89 -3.46 -29.47 14.23
CA SER A 89 -3.89 -28.76 13.02
C SER A 89 -2.78 -27.91 12.39
N MET A 90 -1.74 -27.53 13.14
CA MET A 90 -0.56 -26.83 12.64
C MET A 90 0.62 -27.77 12.38
N THR A 91 0.84 -28.77 13.24
CA THR A 91 2.01 -29.67 13.11
C THR A 91 1.87 -30.63 11.94
N VAL A 92 0.66 -31.10 11.59
CA VAL A 92 0.46 -32.00 10.46
C VAL A 92 0.88 -31.36 9.13
N PRO A 93 0.41 -30.15 8.76
CA PRO A 93 0.91 -29.45 7.58
C PRO A 93 2.44 -29.28 7.58
N LEU A 94 3.05 -28.93 8.72
CA LEU A 94 4.50 -28.76 8.83
C LEU A 94 5.28 -30.06 8.56
N VAL A 95 4.79 -31.19 9.10
CA VAL A 95 5.40 -32.50 8.87
C VAL A 95 5.28 -32.90 7.40
N ILE A 96 4.11 -32.69 6.78
CA ILE A 96 3.91 -32.97 5.35
C ILE A 96 4.91 -32.14 4.52
N LEU A 97 5.03 -30.84 4.77
CA LEU A 97 5.96 -29.96 4.07
C LEU A 97 7.43 -30.35 4.30
N ALA A 98 7.80 -30.78 5.51
CA ALA A 98 9.13 -31.28 5.80
C ALA A 98 9.45 -32.56 5.00
N VAL A 99 8.51 -33.51 4.93
CA VAL A 99 8.66 -34.71 4.10
C VAL A 99 8.80 -34.35 2.62
N LEU A 100 7.98 -33.43 2.12
CA LEU A 100 8.10 -32.94 0.74
C LEU A 100 9.41 -32.20 0.49
N SER A 101 9.98 -31.51 1.48
CA SER A 101 11.29 -30.85 1.36
C SER A 101 12.46 -31.84 1.36
N LEU A 102 12.27 -33.04 1.93
CA LEU A 102 13.23 -34.14 1.84
C LEU A 102 13.14 -34.84 0.48
N LEU A 103 11.91 -35.16 0.05
CA LEU A 103 11.67 -36.02 -1.11
C LEU A 103 11.52 -35.28 -2.43
N GLY A 104 11.02 -34.05 -2.43
CA GLY A 104 10.64 -33.31 -3.62
C GLY A 104 11.79 -33.05 -4.59
N GLY A 105 13.02 -32.95 -4.09
CA GLY A 105 14.21 -32.82 -4.94
C GLY A 105 14.46 -34.04 -5.83
N PHE A 106 14.07 -35.24 -5.37
CA PHE A 106 14.24 -36.46 -6.14
C PHE A 106 13.30 -36.54 -7.35
N LEU A 107 12.30 -35.65 -7.47
CA LEU A 107 11.42 -35.55 -8.66
C LEU A 107 12.08 -34.84 -9.86
N ASN A 108 13.17 -34.11 -9.62
CA ASN A 108 13.89 -33.35 -10.63
C ASN A 108 15.37 -33.72 -10.65
N ILE A 109 15.66 -35.03 -10.58
CA ILE A 109 17.04 -35.51 -10.61
C ILE A 109 17.63 -35.32 -12.01
N PRO A 110 18.78 -34.65 -12.14
CA PRO A 110 19.47 -34.55 -13.41
C PRO A 110 20.02 -35.88 -13.91
N SER A 111 20.03 -36.11 -15.22
CA SER A 111 20.70 -37.26 -15.83
C SER A 111 22.23 -37.20 -15.58
N GLY A 112 22.88 -38.35 -15.35
CA GLY A 112 24.35 -38.45 -15.19
C GLY A 112 24.94 -38.24 -13.78
N ILE A 113 24.11 -38.22 -12.74
CA ILE A 113 24.45 -37.95 -11.32
C ILE A 113 25.49 -38.86 -10.61
N GLY A 114 26.03 -39.91 -11.23
CA GLY A 114 27.14 -40.71 -10.68
C GLY A 114 27.05 -41.01 -9.16
N LEU A 115 27.96 -40.43 -8.37
CA LEU A 115 28.10 -40.58 -6.90
C LEU A 115 26.84 -40.18 -6.09
N PHE A 116 26.00 -39.29 -6.62
CA PHE A 116 24.78 -38.82 -5.95
C PHE A 116 23.53 -39.65 -6.31
N SER A 117 23.70 -40.73 -7.07
CA SER A 117 22.63 -41.67 -7.39
C SER A 117 22.35 -42.60 -6.21
N PHE A 118 21.22 -42.38 -5.55
CA PHE A 118 20.65 -43.32 -4.57
C PHE A 118 19.97 -44.55 -5.22
N GLY A 119 20.19 -44.81 -6.52
CA GLY A 119 19.44 -45.86 -7.25
C GLY A 119 17.94 -45.56 -7.40
N LEU A 120 17.52 -44.34 -7.08
CA LEU A 120 16.12 -43.88 -7.13
C LEU A 120 15.69 -43.39 -8.52
N GLN A 121 16.61 -43.40 -9.50
CA GLN A 121 16.35 -43.02 -10.89
C GLN A 121 15.18 -43.81 -11.51
N GLY A 122 15.05 -45.09 -11.15
CA GLY A 122 13.95 -45.95 -11.62
C GLY A 122 12.59 -45.71 -10.94
N VAL A 123 12.55 -44.97 -9.82
CA VAL A 123 11.33 -44.70 -9.05
C VAL A 123 10.73 -43.35 -9.40
N PHE A 124 11.55 -42.33 -9.59
CA PHE A 124 11.09 -40.95 -9.81
C PHE A 124 11.24 -40.45 -11.25
N GLY A 125 12.00 -41.13 -12.11
CA GLY A 125 12.23 -40.72 -13.50
C GLY A 125 13.29 -39.63 -13.64
N GLU A 126 14.00 -39.59 -14.78
CA GLU A 126 14.92 -38.50 -15.11
C GLU A 126 14.10 -37.28 -15.57
N HIS A 127 14.34 -36.10 -15.00
CA HIS A 127 13.76 -34.83 -15.48
C HIS A 127 12.22 -34.75 -15.55
N THR A 128 11.49 -35.60 -14.81
CA THR A 128 10.01 -35.70 -14.83
C THR A 128 9.30 -34.36 -14.64
N LEU A 129 9.78 -33.54 -13.70
CA LEU A 129 9.20 -32.24 -13.44
C LEU A 129 9.45 -31.25 -14.57
N SER A 130 10.69 -31.19 -15.09
CA SER A 130 11.03 -30.32 -16.22
C SER A 130 10.29 -30.70 -17.50
N THR A 131 10.14 -32.00 -17.81
CA THR A 131 9.37 -32.46 -18.97
C THR A 131 7.88 -32.12 -18.83
N TRP A 132 7.32 -32.22 -17.62
CA TRP A 132 5.94 -31.82 -17.35
C TRP A 132 5.75 -30.29 -17.49
N LEU A 133 6.73 -29.49 -17.07
CA LEU A 133 6.72 -28.03 -17.13
C LEU A 133 7.08 -27.44 -18.49
N GLU A 134 7.69 -28.21 -19.39
CA GLU A 134 8.16 -27.76 -20.70
C GLU A 134 7.04 -27.09 -21.52
N TYR A 135 5.80 -27.59 -21.40
CA TYR A 135 4.63 -27.03 -22.07
C TYR A 135 4.18 -25.65 -21.53
N SER A 136 4.60 -25.29 -20.32
CA SER A 136 4.21 -24.04 -19.64
C SER A 136 5.34 -23.01 -19.54
N VAL A 137 6.60 -23.44 -19.66
CA VAL A 137 7.78 -22.59 -19.46
C VAL A 137 8.62 -22.54 -20.74
N VAL A 138 8.49 -21.45 -21.48
CA VAL A 138 9.28 -21.18 -22.68
C VAL A 138 10.75 -20.94 -22.29
N HIS A 139 11.67 -21.75 -22.81
CA HIS A 139 13.13 -21.73 -22.55
C HIS A 139 13.63 -22.36 -21.23
N LEU A 140 13.12 -23.53 -20.84
CA LEU A 140 13.79 -24.38 -19.86
C LEU A 140 15.15 -24.85 -20.42
N HIS A 141 16.23 -24.13 -20.12
CA HIS A 141 17.58 -24.65 -20.26
C HIS A 141 17.88 -25.49 -19.03
N VAL A 142 17.82 -26.81 -19.20
CA VAL A 142 18.29 -27.73 -18.16
C VAL A 142 19.80 -27.83 -18.32
N GLY A 143 20.54 -27.04 -17.54
CA GLY A 143 21.99 -27.14 -17.47
C GLY A 143 22.39 -28.56 -17.09
N ALA A 144 23.39 -29.12 -17.79
CA ALA A 144 23.93 -30.42 -17.41
C ALA A 144 24.46 -30.35 -15.97
N PHE A 145 24.17 -31.37 -15.16
CA PHE A 145 24.66 -31.42 -13.78
C PHE A 145 26.19 -31.31 -13.74
N GLN A 146 26.71 -30.33 -13.01
CA GLN A 146 28.14 -30.09 -12.87
C GLN A 146 28.60 -30.54 -11.47
N PRO A 147 29.16 -31.74 -11.30
CA PRO A 147 29.48 -32.28 -9.98
C PRO A 147 30.45 -31.39 -9.19
N LEU A 148 31.38 -30.72 -9.89
CA LEU A 148 32.34 -29.83 -9.25
C LEU A 148 31.65 -28.65 -8.56
N ILE A 149 30.67 -28.04 -9.23
CA ILE A 149 29.93 -26.89 -8.68
C ILE A 149 29.08 -27.33 -7.50
N ALA A 150 28.36 -28.44 -7.64
CA ALA A 150 27.56 -28.99 -6.55
C ALA A 150 28.41 -29.34 -5.31
N ILE A 151 29.61 -29.92 -5.50
CA ILE A 151 30.54 -30.20 -4.41
C ILE A 151 31.04 -28.91 -3.78
N VAL A 152 31.42 -27.90 -4.57
CA VAL A 152 31.88 -26.60 -4.07
C VAL A 152 30.78 -25.90 -3.28
N SER A 153 29.55 -25.84 -3.80
CA SER A 153 28.36 -25.32 -3.10
C SER A 153 28.15 -26.02 -1.77
N LEU A 154 28.16 -27.36 -1.78
CA LEU A 154 27.94 -28.19 -0.59
C LEU A 154 29.02 -27.94 0.47
N VAL A 155 30.29 -27.93 0.07
CA VAL A 155 31.42 -27.64 0.97
C VAL A 155 31.29 -26.24 1.55
N LEU A 156 30.91 -25.25 0.73
CA LEU A 156 30.74 -23.87 1.19
C LEU A 156 29.58 -23.73 2.18
N ALA A 157 28.45 -24.39 1.93
CA ALA A 157 27.30 -24.43 2.83
C ALA A 157 27.66 -25.10 4.17
N VAL A 158 28.35 -26.25 4.12
CA VAL A 158 28.82 -26.95 5.32
C VAL A 158 29.84 -26.11 6.09
N ALA A 159 30.79 -25.47 5.41
CA ALA A 159 31.76 -24.57 6.04
C ALA A 159 31.06 -23.37 6.73
N ALA A 160 30.03 -22.80 6.10
CA ALA A 160 29.23 -21.73 6.67
C ALA A 160 28.43 -22.19 7.91
N ILE A 161 27.86 -23.39 7.89
CA ILE A 161 27.21 -24.01 9.06
C ILE A 161 28.20 -24.22 10.20
N ILE A 162 29.38 -24.79 9.91
CA ILE A 162 30.43 -25.01 10.92
C ILE A 162 30.88 -23.67 11.52
N LEU A 163 31.05 -22.64 10.68
CA LEU A 163 31.40 -21.30 11.14
C LEU A 163 30.31 -20.69 12.03
N ALA A 164 29.04 -20.80 11.63
CA ALA A 164 27.90 -20.34 12.43
C ALA A 164 27.85 -21.07 13.78
N ASN A 165 27.98 -22.41 13.79
CA ASN A 165 28.01 -23.20 15.01
C ASN A 165 29.20 -22.82 15.92
N ARG A 166 30.36 -22.51 15.34
CA ARG A 166 31.52 -22.07 16.13
C ARG A 166 31.29 -20.73 16.82
N ILE A 167 30.57 -19.82 16.19
CA ILE A 167 30.28 -18.47 16.70
C ILE A 167 29.12 -18.50 17.72
N TYR A 168 28.02 -19.18 17.39
CA TYR A 168 26.77 -19.14 18.16
C TYR A 168 26.50 -20.37 19.03
N GLY A 169 27.19 -21.49 18.77
CA GLY A 169 26.95 -22.76 19.45
C GLY A 169 27.36 -22.75 20.91
N SER A 170 26.85 -23.74 21.66
CA SER A 170 27.11 -23.93 23.09
C SER A 170 26.76 -22.71 23.95
N ASN A 171 25.60 -22.10 23.70
CA ASN A 171 25.05 -20.98 24.46
C ASN A 171 25.89 -19.69 24.41
N LYS A 172 26.79 -19.57 23.42
CA LYS A 172 27.57 -18.34 23.14
C LYS A 172 26.78 -17.29 22.38
N ALA A 173 25.50 -17.52 22.14
CA ALA A 173 24.65 -16.67 21.32
C ALA A 173 24.52 -15.22 21.83
N ILE A 174 24.78 -14.97 23.11
CA ILE A 174 24.87 -13.64 23.70
C ILE A 174 26.03 -13.65 24.70
N ASN A 175 26.90 -12.64 24.63
CA ASN A 175 27.94 -12.42 25.64
C ASN A 175 27.34 -11.98 26.99
N SER A 176 28.14 -11.99 28.05
CA SER A 176 27.74 -11.52 29.41
C SER A 176 27.17 -10.09 29.46
N GLU A 177 27.39 -9.30 28.41
CA GLU A 177 26.93 -7.91 28.26
C GLU A 177 25.64 -7.76 27.44
N GLY A 178 25.00 -8.85 26.98
CA GLY A 178 23.78 -8.76 26.17
C GLY A 178 24.02 -8.53 24.67
N LEU A 179 25.28 -8.50 24.22
CA LEU A 179 25.65 -8.23 22.83
C LEU A 179 25.75 -9.50 21.98
N ASP A 180 25.44 -9.36 20.68
CA ASP A 180 25.67 -10.41 19.68
C ASP A 180 27.19 -10.67 19.50
N PRO A 181 27.63 -11.92 19.35
CA PRO A 181 29.06 -12.25 19.15
C PRO A 181 29.72 -11.49 18.00
N LEU A 182 29.00 -11.19 16.92
CA LEU A 182 29.52 -10.43 15.79
C LEU A 182 29.61 -8.93 16.08
N GLU A 183 28.79 -8.41 16.99
CA GLU A 183 28.86 -7.02 17.44
C GLU A 183 30.03 -6.81 18.42
N ALA A 184 30.26 -7.80 19.29
CA ALA A 184 31.30 -7.75 20.30
C ALA A 184 32.72 -7.78 19.69
N ASN A 185 32.91 -8.39 18.52
CA ASN A 185 34.20 -8.43 17.84
C ASN A 185 34.44 -7.14 17.02
N PRO A 186 35.50 -6.35 17.32
CA PRO A 186 35.79 -5.11 16.61
C PRO A 186 35.93 -5.25 15.09
N ALA A 187 36.41 -6.40 14.59
CA ALA A 187 36.60 -6.64 13.17
C ALA A 187 35.28 -6.82 12.40
N SER A 188 34.28 -7.47 13.00
CA SER A 188 32.97 -7.70 12.39
C SER A 188 31.94 -6.62 12.73
N ARG A 189 32.17 -5.84 13.79
CA ARG A 189 31.31 -4.74 14.25
C ARG A 189 30.85 -3.78 13.14
N PRO A 190 31.71 -3.26 12.23
CA PRO A 190 31.24 -2.34 11.20
C PRO A 190 30.27 -3.00 10.20
N ILE A 191 30.54 -4.25 9.81
CA ILE A 191 29.69 -5.02 8.89
C ILE A 191 28.38 -5.40 9.58
N PHE A 192 28.45 -5.78 10.86
CA PHE A 192 27.27 -6.05 11.68
C PHE A 192 26.40 -4.80 11.83
N ALA A 193 26.98 -3.66 12.19
CA ALA A 193 26.26 -2.40 12.34
C ALA A 193 25.57 -1.97 11.04
N LEU A 194 26.26 -2.10 9.90
CA LEU A 194 25.70 -1.82 8.58
C LEU A 194 24.53 -2.75 8.25
N SER A 195 24.69 -4.06 8.50
CA SER A 195 23.66 -5.06 8.24
C SER A 195 22.46 -4.90 9.16
N ASN A 196 22.69 -4.59 10.44
CA ASN A 196 21.65 -4.34 11.44
C ASN A 196 20.85 -3.08 11.12
N ALA A 197 21.51 -2.05 10.56
CA ALA A 197 20.86 -0.86 10.00
C ALA A 197 20.22 -1.09 8.62
N ARG A 198 20.07 -2.35 8.15
CA ARG A 198 19.50 -2.70 6.84
C ARG A 198 20.18 -1.95 5.68
N LEU A 199 21.49 -1.77 5.78
CA LEU A 199 22.32 -0.99 4.85
C LEU A 199 21.89 0.49 4.71
N TYR A 200 21.19 1.04 5.71
CA TYR A 200 20.60 2.39 5.71
C TYR A 200 19.55 2.64 4.61
N TRP A 201 18.99 1.59 4.01
CA TRP A 201 18.01 1.73 2.93
C TRP A 201 16.74 2.45 3.38
N ASP A 202 16.25 2.15 4.58
CA ASP A 202 15.03 2.75 5.12
C ASP A 202 15.22 4.27 5.35
N GLU A 203 16.38 4.67 5.87
CA GLU A 203 16.72 6.08 6.12
C GLU A 203 16.96 6.84 4.82
N ILE A 204 17.64 6.22 3.84
CA ILE A 204 17.85 6.80 2.52
C ILE A 204 16.50 7.00 1.84
N TYR A 205 15.64 5.98 1.82
CA TYR A 205 14.31 6.06 1.23
C TYR A 205 13.45 7.15 1.91
N GLY A 206 13.47 7.18 3.24
CA GLY A 206 12.77 8.18 4.03
C GLY A 206 13.23 9.61 3.73
N ARG A 207 14.54 9.82 3.59
CA ARG A 207 15.11 11.16 3.31
C ARG A 207 14.93 11.58 1.86
N LEU A 208 15.13 10.67 0.92
CA LEU A 208 15.15 10.97 -0.51
C LEU A 208 13.75 11.04 -1.12
N PHE A 209 12.80 10.22 -0.64
CA PHE A 209 11.47 10.12 -1.23
C PHE A 209 10.37 10.60 -0.28
N ILE A 210 10.29 10.03 0.93
CA ILE A 210 9.15 10.29 1.84
C ILE A 210 9.13 11.76 2.31
N THR A 211 10.26 12.26 2.81
CA THR A 211 10.37 13.63 3.35
C THR A 211 10.01 14.71 2.32
N PRO A 212 10.60 14.73 1.11
CA PRO A 212 10.25 15.74 0.11
C PRO A 212 8.81 15.57 -0.41
N PHE A 213 8.32 14.34 -0.52
CA PHE A 213 6.92 14.09 -0.87
C PHE A 213 5.97 14.71 0.16
N ASN A 214 6.17 14.42 1.45
CA ASN A 214 5.33 14.95 2.53
C ASN A 214 5.40 16.47 2.62
N ARG A 215 6.57 17.08 2.38
CA ARG A 215 6.71 18.55 2.34
C ARG A 215 5.91 19.15 1.19
N THR A 216 5.99 18.56 0.00
CA THR A 216 5.22 19.02 -1.17
C THR A 216 3.72 18.82 -0.95
N ALA A 217 3.30 17.69 -0.40
CA ALA A 217 1.91 17.43 -0.05
C ALA A 217 1.38 18.45 0.98
N ALA A 218 2.16 18.74 2.03
CA ALA A 218 1.80 19.75 3.03
C ALA A 218 1.73 21.17 2.44
N PHE A 219 2.61 21.51 1.50
CA PHE A 219 2.54 22.79 0.78
C PHE A 219 1.27 22.89 -0.06
N LEU A 220 0.95 21.86 -0.85
CA LEU A 220 -0.26 21.84 -1.68
C LEU A 220 -1.53 21.92 -0.83
N ALA A 221 -1.60 21.17 0.27
CA ALA A 221 -2.78 21.18 1.13
C ALA A 221 -2.95 22.51 1.87
N ASN A 222 -1.91 23.01 2.53
CA ASN A 222 -2.08 24.18 3.40
C ASN A 222 -2.03 25.50 2.63
N VAL A 223 -1.17 25.61 1.62
CA VAL A 223 -0.97 26.88 0.90
C VAL A 223 -1.90 26.97 -0.29
N VAL A 224 -1.90 25.95 -1.15
CA VAL A 224 -2.69 26.00 -2.39
C VAL A 224 -4.17 25.78 -2.11
N ASP A 225 -4.53 24.72 -1.39
CA ASP A 225 -5.92 24.39 -1.13
C ASP A 225 -6.53 25.30 -0.06
N MET A 226 -6.00 25.28 1.16
CA MET A 226 -6.61 26.03 2.26
C MET A 226 -6.43 27.55 2.12
N ALA A 227 -5.20 28.05 2.07
CA ALA A 227 -4.97 29.50 2.10
C ALA A 227 -5.38 30.19 0.79
N PHE A 228 -5.07 29.60 -0.37
CA PHE A 228 -5.35 30.23 -1.66
C PHE A 228 -6.75 29.92 -2.20
N LEU A 229 -7.12 28.64 -2.35
CA LEU A 229 -8.42 28.29 -2.95
C LEU A 229 -9.59 28.58 -2.00
N HIS A 230 -9.52 28.13 -0.75
CA HIS A 230 -10.61 28.31 0.21
C HIS A 230 -10.64 29.74 0.77
N ASP A 231 -9.60 30.19 1.46
CA ASP A 231 -9.69 31.45 2.20
C ASP A 231 -9.61 32.69 1.27
N TYR A 232 -8.69 32.68 0.30
CA TYR A 232 -8.57 33.83 -0.60
C TYR A 232 -9.62 33.79 -1.72
N PHE A 233 -9.63 32.74 -2.54
CA PHE A 233 -10.44 32.72 -3.75
C PHE A 233 -11.94 32.55 -3.44
N HIS A 234 -12.33 31.54 -2.66
CA HIS A 234 -13.74 31.33 -2.35
C HIS A 234 -14.33 32.51 -1.56
N ASP A 235 -13.67 32.99 -0.50
CA ASP A 235 -14.30 34.06 0.29
C ASP A 235 -14.23 35.41 -0.42
N SER A 236 -13.10 35.75 -1.05
CA SER A 236 -12.95 37.08 -1.64
C SER A 236 -13.52 37.21 -3.04
N VAL A 237 -13.44 36.17 -3.88
CA VAL A 237 -13.96 36.23 -5.25
C VAL A 237 -15.40 35.73 -5.28
N ILE A 238 -15.66 34.52 -4.76
CA ILE A 238 -16.98 33.90 -4.87
C ILE A 238 -17.96 34.54 -3.89
N THR A 239 -17.68 34.50 -2.59
CA THR A 239 -18.63 34.91 -1.55
C THR A 239 -18.86 36.43 -1.57
N LYS A 240 -17.80 37.25 -1.54
CA LYS A 240 -17.96 38.71 -1.64
C LYS A 240 -18.55 39.13 -2.99
N GLY A 241 -18.17 38.48 -4.09
CA GLY A 241 -18.73 38.74 -5.41
C GLY A 241 -20.25 38.46 -5.45
N PHE A 242 -20.66 37.27 -5.01
CA PHE A 242 -22.06 36.87 -4.94
C PHE A 242 -22.87 37.77 -4.00
N ASN A 243 -22.36 38.05 -2.80
CA ASN A 243 -23.01 38.97 -1.86
C ASN A 243 -23.11 40.39 -2.41
N GLY A 244 -22.11 40.84 -3.19
CA GLY A 244 -22.16 42.14 -3.87
C GLY A 244 -23.32 42.21 -4.86
N ILE A 245 -23.48 41.18 -5.71
CA ILE A 245 -24.60 41.06 -6.63
C ILE A 245 -25.92 40.97 -5.87
N GLY A 246 -25.99 40.15 -4.83
CA GLY A 246 -27.19 39.99 -3.99
C GLY A 246 -27.63 41.30 -3.33
N ARG A 247 -26.68 42.11 -2.84
CA ARG A 247 -26.97 43.45 -2.29
C ARG A 247 -27.45 44.42 -3.35
N LEU A 248 -26.90 44.34 -4.57
CA LEU A 248 -27.35 45.16 -5.70
C LEU A 248 -28.75 44.77 -6.18
N LEU A 249 -29.15 43.50 -6.08
CA LEU A 249 -30.51 43.09 -6.44
C LEU A 249 -31.50 43.41 -5.32
N SER A 250 -31.16 43.17 -4.05
CA SER A 250 -32.09 43.40 -2.94
C SER A 250 -32.30 44.87 -2.61
N HIS A 251 -31.22 45.67 -2.48
CA HIS A 251 -31.37 46.97 -1.87
C HIS A 251 -31.91 48.06 -2.82
N PRO A 252 -31.37 48.28 -4.03
CA PRO A 252 -31.91 49.27 -4.94
C PRO A 252 -33.10 48.75 -5.76
N ILE A 253 -33.14 47.47 -6.15
CA ILE A 253 -34.23 46.95 -7.00
C ILE A 253 -35.42 46.54 -6.14
N ASP A 254 -35.25 45.61 -5.20
CA ASP A 254 -36.38 45.08 -4.42
C ASP A 254 -36.93 46.15 -3.44
N LEU A 255 -36.13 46.58 -2.46
CA LEU A 255 -36.55 47.57 -1.48
C LEU A 255 -36.76 48.98 -2.06
N GLY A 256 -36.09 49.31 -3.16
CA GLY A 256 -36.19 50.61 -3.81
C GLY A 256 -37.32 50.69 -4.81
N ILE A 257 -37.16 49.97 -5.93
CA ILE A 257 -38.07 50.06 -7.08
C ILE A 257 -39.37 49.30 -6.82
N ILE A 258 -39.29 48.03 -6.42
CA ILE A 258 -40.47 47.16 -6.28
C ILE A 258 -41.33 47.64 -5.11
N ASP A 259 -40.75 47.76 -3.92
CA ASP A 259 -41.44 48.26 -2.73
C ASP A 259 -41.92 49.71 -2.91
N GLY A 260 -41.11 50.55 -3.58
CA GLY A 260 -41.49 51.92 -3.90
C GLY A 260 -42.72 52.00 -4.79
N ALA A 261 -42.80 51.14 -5.82
CA ALA A 261 -43.95 51.05 -6.71
C ALA A 261 -45.21 50.56 -5.97
N VAL A 262 -45.10 49.49 -5.20
CA VAL A 262 -46.23 48.92 -4.43
C VAL A 262 -46.75 49.92 -3.39
N ASN A 263 -45.86 50.53 -2.61
CA ASN A 263 -46.24 51.56 -1.64
C ASN A 263 -46.77 52.84 -2.31
N GLY A 264 -46.30 53.15 -3.52
CA GLY A 264 -46.81 54.22 -4.36
C GLY A 264 -48.28 54.01 -4.73
N ILE A 265 -48.61 52.80 -5.24
CA ILE A 265 -49.99 52.40 -5.54
C ILE A 265 -50.85 52.51 -4.28
N GLY A 266 -50.38 51.97 -3.16
CA GLY A 266 -51.12 52.04 -1.88
C GLY A 266 -51.36 53.48 -1.39
N ARG A 267 -50.42 54.41 -1.61
CA ARG A 267 -50.59 55.84 -1.31
C ARG A 267 -51.61 56.50 -2.24
N LEU A 268 -51.56 56.19 -3.54
CA LEU A 268 -52.51 56.71 -4.53
C LEU A 268 -53.94 56.28 -4.19
N THR A 269 -54.15 54.99 -3.90
CA THR A 269 -55.46 54.46 -3.49
C THR A 269 -55.97 55.14 -2.23
N ARG A 270 -55.12 55.30 -1.20
CA ARG A 270 -55.49 56.00 0.03
C ARG A 270 -55.87 57.46 -0.23
N TRP A 271 -55.12 58.16 -1.08
CA TRP A 271 -55.42 59.54 -1.46
C TRP A 271 -56.78 59.66 -2.17
N ILE A 272 -57.05 58.80 -3.15
CA ILE A 272 -58.35 58.74 -3.85
C ILE A 272 -59.48 58.45 -2.85
N SER A 273 -59.30 57.46 -1.97
CA SER A 273 -60.31 57.10 -0.97
C SER A 273 -60.58 58.24 0.02
N GLY A 274 -59.55 58.99 0.42
CA GLY A 274 -59.67 60.14 1.30
C GLY A 274 -60.41 61.30 0.65
N GLY A 275 -60.19 61.53 -0.66
CA GLY A 275 -60.95 62.49 -1.46
C GLY A 275 -62.43 62.11 -1.56
N LEU A 276 -62.71 60.85 -1.92
CA LEU A 276 -64.07 60.32 -2.02
C LEU A 276 -64.79 60.33 -0.67
N ARG A 277 -64.09 60.10 0.45
CA ARG A 277 -64.69 60.18 1.79
C ARG A 277 -65.22 61.57 2.11
N ARG A 278 -64.60 62.63 1.60
CA ARG A 278 -65.06 64.01 1.86
C ARG A 278 -66.35 64.38 1.13
N THR A 279 -66.74 63.64 0.08
CA THR A 279 -68.03 63.86 -0.61
C THR A 279 -69.21 63.30 0.20
N GLN A 280 -68.94 62.42 1.16
CA GLN A 280 -69.92 61.88 2.11
C GLN A 280 -70.05 62.81 3.32
N ALA A 281 -70.72 63.96 3.14
CA ALA A 281 -70.85 65.00 4.17
C ALA A 281 -72.01 64.77 5.16
N GLY A 282 -72.80 63.70 5.00
CA GLY A 282 -73.93 63.37 5.89
C GLY A 282 -75.16 64.29 5.78
N TYR A 283 -75.08 65.37 4.99
CA TYR A 283 -76.20 66.28 4.75
C TYR A 283 -77.14 65.75 3.66
N VAL A 284 -78.41 65.46 4.00
CA VAL A 284 -79.43 64.95 3.06
C VAL A 284 -79.58 65.83 1.81
N ARG A 285 -79.40 67.15 1.94
CA ARG A 285 -79.44 68.12 0.83
C ARG A 285 -78.39 67.84 -0.25
N VAL A 286 -77.19 67.41 0.14
CA VAL A 286 -76.09 67.10 -0.80
C VAL A 286 -76.44 65.86 -1.63
N TYR A 287 -77.04 64.84 -1.02
CA TYR A 287 -77.49 63.64 -1.73
C TYR A 287 -78.62 63.91 -2.73
N ALA A 288 -79.58 64.78 -2.37
CA ALA A 288 -80.67 65.15 -3.28
C ALA A 288 -80.14 65.86 -4.54
N VAL A 289 -79.20 66.80 -4.39
CA VAL A 289 -78.54 67.48 -5.51
C VAL A 289 -77.70 66.51 -6.34
N ALA A 290 -76.93 65.62 -5.69
CA ALA A 290 -76.13 64.60 -6.38
C ALA A 290 -77.00 63.64 -7.20
N LEU A 291 -78.16 63.22 -6.68
CA LEU A 291 -79.11 62.37 -7.39
C LEU A 291 -79.69 63.09 -8.60
N LEU A 292 -80.10 64.36 -8.46
CA LEU A 292 -80.62 65.15 -9.57
C LEU A 292 -79.56 65.32 -10.67
N ILE A 293 -78.33 65.67 -10.31
CA ILE A 293 -77.20 65.73 -11.26
C ILE A 293 -76.97 64.36 -11.92
N GLY A 294 -77.02 63.27 -11.16
CA GLY A 294 -76.88 61.92 -11.68
C GLY A 294 -77.96 61.53 -12.69
N VAL A 295 -79.22 61.86 -12.42
CA VAL A 295 -80.34 61.63 -13.35
C VAL A 295 -80.15 62.45 -14.63
N VAL A 296 -79.81 63.74 -14.51
CA VAL A 296 -79.54 64.59 -15.67
C VAL A 296 -78.36 64.03 -16.49
N ALA A 297 -77.29 63.61 -15.84
CA ALA A 297 -76.13 63.02 -16.51
C ALA A 297 -76.47 61.72 -17.25
N VAL A 298 -77.28 60.84 -16.65
CA VAL A 298 -77.76 59.61 -17.30
C VAL A 298 -78.64 59.93 -18.50
N ILE A 299 -79.56 60.90 -18.39
CA ILE A 299 -80.40 61.35 -19.51
C ILE A 299 -79.53 61.89 -20.64
N VAL A 300 -78.56 62.76 -20.35
CA VAL A 300 -77.62 63.30 -21.34
C VAL A 300 -76.78 62.19 -21.97
N PHE A 301 -76.29 61.23 -21.18
CA PHE A 301 -75.54 60.08 -21.68
C PHE A 301 -76.39 59.17 -22.59
N MET A 302 -77.65 58.94 -22.24
CA MET A 302 -78.59 58.18 -23.06
C MET A 302 -79.00 58.92 -24.34
N LEU A 303 -79.05 60.25 -24.31
CA LEU A 303 -79.37 61.09 -25.47
C LEU A 303 -78.17 61.39 -26.37
N LEU A 304 -76.93 61.27 -25.87
CA LEU A 304 -75.70 61.47 -26.65
C LEU A 304 -75.66 60.62 -27.94
N PRO A 305 -75.98 59.31 -27.92
CA PRO A 305 -76.10 58.50 -29.12
C PRO A 305 -77.22 58.96 -30.07
N VAL A 306 -78.31 59.51 -29.54
CA VAL A 306 -79.46 60.01 -30.31
C VAL A 306 -79.17 61.36 -30.97
N LEU A 307 -78.25 62.15 -30.41
CA LEU A 307 -77.81 63.44 -30.94
C LEU A 307 -76.63 63.32 -31.92
N GLN A 308 -75.97 62.17 -31.97
CA GLN A 308 -74.83 61.88 -32.85
C GLN A 308 -75.21 61.03 -34.08
N GLY A 309 -76.46 60.59 -34.20
CA GLY A 309 -77.03 59.92 -35.38
C GLY A 309 -78.06 60.81 -36.07
#